data_AF-A0A8D0EEW1-F1
#
_entry.id   AF-A0A8D0EEW1-F1
#
_cell.length_a   1.000
_cell.length_b   1.000
_cell.length_c   1.000
_cell.angle_alpha   90.00
_cell.angle_beta   90.00
_cell.angle_gamma   90.00
#
_symmetry.space_group_name_H-M   'P 1'
#
loop_
_entity.id
_entity.type
_entity.pdbx_description
1 polymer ?
#
loop_
_entity_poly.entity_id
_entity_poly.type
_entity_poly.pdbx_seq_one_letter_code
_entity_poly.pdbx_strand_id
1 'polypeptide(L)'
;PSPNINSFCRNSDVEGDAIKVYVRVRPPSEGTALTDGDQGLCLSVLSSNTIRLHSKPEPKIFTFDYVANMESTQESVFSSVAKNIVESCMNGYNGTIFAYGQTGSGKTFTMMGPSDSDNFTHSLRGVIPRSFEYLFFLIEREKEKAGNGKSFLCKCSFIEIYNEQIFDLLDSASTGLLLREHIKKGVFVDGAVEQVLSSAAEAYQVLTMGWRNRRVASTSMNRESSRSHAVFTITVESMEKNNEIVNIRSSLINLVDLAGSERQKDTHTEGLRLKVTKFPNHSIPVLCVS
;
A
#
# COMPACT_ATOMS: atom_id res chain seq x y z
N PRO A 1 -43.25 30.49 -5.01
CA PRO A 1 -42.30 31.56 -5.39
C PRO A 1 -41.01 31.45 -4.58
N SER A 2 -40.09 30.68 -5.16
CA SER A 2 -38.62 30.74 -5.07
C SER A 2 -37.93 30.99 -3.72
N PRO A 3 -37.20 29.99 -3.17
CA PRO A 3 -36.12 30.24 -2.22
C PRO A 3 -34.84 30.71 -2.93
N ASN A 4 -34.10 31.57 -2.24
CA ASN A 4 -32.85 32.20 -2.68
C ASN A 4 -31.80 31.19 -3.15
N ILE A 5 -31.44 31.32 -4.42
CA ILE A 5 -30.21 30.81 -5.04
C ILE A 5 -29.13 31.87 -4.74
N ASN A 6 -28.16 31.56 -3.89
CA ASN A 6 -26.79 32.09 -3.92
C ASN A 6 -26.02 31.66 -2.65
N SER A 7 -25.37 30.50 -2.72
CA SER A 7 -24.13 30.22 -1.95
C SER A 7 -23.36 29.03 -2.54
N PHE A 8 -23.40 28.86 -3.87
CA PHE A 8 -22.45 28.02 -4.59
C PHE A 8 -21.21 28.85 -4.94
N CYS A 9 -20.06 28.18 -4.99
CA CYS A 9 -18.70 28.71 -5.20
C CYS A 9 -17.96 29.11 -3.90
N ARG A 10 -17.71 28.12 -3.03
CA ARG A 10 -16.35 27.99 -2.49
C ARG A 10 -15.56 27.15 -3.48
N ASN A 11 -14.65 27.83 -4.17
CA ASN A 11 -13.62 27.21 -4.99
C ASN A 11 -12.99 26.05 -4.22
N SER A 12 -13.12 24.84 -4.77
CA SER A 12 -12.26 23.72 -4.41
C SER A 12 -10.88 24.04 -4.97
N ASP A 13 -10.07 24.72 -4.17
CA ASP A 13 -8.65 24.90 -4.45
C ASP A 13 -8.02 23.52 -4.66
N VAL A 14 -7.16 23.44 -5.67
CA VAL A 14 -6.40 22.26 -6.04
C VAL A 14 -5.44 21.91 -4.89
N GLU A 15 -5.91 21.07 -3.97
CA GLU A 15 -5.14 20.54 -2.83
C GLU A 15 -4.15 19.42 -3.27
N GLY A 16 -3.59 19.56 -4.48
CA GLY A 16 -3.42 18.44 -5.41
C GLY A 16 -2.05 17.79 -5.57
N ASP A 17 -1.03 18.11 -4.76
CA ASP A 17 0.34 17.56 -4.99
C ASP A 17 1.13 17.19 -3.73
N ALA A 18 0.60 17.43 -2.52
CA ALA A 18 1.34 17.12 -1.30
C ALA A 18 1.21 15.63 -0.93
N ILE A 19 2.35 15.00 -0.60
CA ILE A 19 2.37 13.65 -0.02
C ILE A 19 1.63 13.68 1.31
N LYS A 20 0.54 12.93 1.41
CA LYS A 20 -0.24 12.79 2.64
C LYS A 20 0.34 11.71 3.55
N VAL A 21 0.52 12.03 4.83
CA VAL A 21 1.08 11.15 5.85
C VAL A 21 0.01 10.79 6.87
N TYR A 22 -0.25 9.49 6.99
CA TYR A 22 -1.23 8.92 7.90
C TYR A 22 -0.51 8.14 9.00
N VAL A 23 -0.89 8.37 10.25
CA VAL A 23 -0.38 7.58 11.39
C VAL A 23 -1.45 6.60 11.83
N ARG A 24 -1.09 5.32 11.96
CA ARG A 24 -1.96 4.29 12.52
C ARG A 24 -1.37 3.73 13.79
N VAL A 25 -2.11 3.86 14.89
CA VAL A 25 -1.73 3.32 16.21
C VAL A 25 -2.41 1.98 16.38
N ARG A 26 -1.63 0.90 16.53
CA ARG A 26 -2.18 -0.42 16.83
C ARG A 26 -2.45 -0.57 18.34
N PRO A 27 -3.40 -1.44 18.74
CA PRO A 27 -3.52 -1.87 20.13
C PRO A 27 -2.21 -2.49 20.65
N PRO A 28 -1.89 -2.35 21.95
CA PRO A 28 -0.76 -3.04 22.56
C PRO A 28 -0.93 -4.56 22.45
N SER A 29 0.19 -5.28 22.36
CA SER A 29 0.16 -6.75 22.32
C SER A 29 -0.16 -7.30 23.70
N GLU A 30 -0.97 -8.35 23.80
CA GLU A 30 -1.19 -9.07 25.06
C GLU A 30 0.17 -9.46 25.68
N GLY A 31 0.42 -9.08 26.94
CA GLY A 31 1.69 -9.31 27.63
C GLY A 31 2.76 -8.20 27.50
N THR A 32 2.50 -7.12 26.75
CA THR A 32 3.39 -5.92 26.74
C THR A 32 3.05 -4.88 27.80
N ALA A 33 2.16 -5.22 28.74
CA ALA A 33 2.02 -4.47 29.98
C ALA A 33 3.33 -4.59 30.77
N LEU A 34 4.13 -3.53 30.73
CA LEU A 34 5.42 -3.46 31.40
C LEU A 34 5.25 -3.74 32.90
N THR A 35 6.15 -4.55 33.45
CA THR A 35 6.21 -4.92 34.87
C THR A 35 6.66 -3.77 35.79
N ASP A 36 7.09 -2.65 35.22
CA ASP A 36 7.48 -1.45 35.97
C ASP A 36 6.35 -0.42 35.96
N GLY A 37 6.00 0.10 37.13
CA GLY A 37 4.81 0.90 37.49
C GLY A 37 4.50 2.20 36.72
N ASP A 38 4.96 2.37 35.49
CA ASP A 38 4.51 3.43 34.57
C ASP A 38 3.35 2.87 33.72
N GLN A 39 2.13 2.92 34.25
CA GLN A 39 0.90 2.38 33.65
C GLN A 39 0.44 3.11 32.35
N GLY A 40 1.24 4.02 31.82
CA GLY A 40 0.88 4.88 30.70
C GLY A 40 1.30 4.32 29.35
N LEU A 41 0.39 4.35 28.38
CA LEU A 41 0.77 4.28 26.97
C LEU A 41 1.83 5.35 26.68
N CYS A 42 2.93 4.98 26.04
CA CYS A 42 3.98 5.94 25.65
C CYS A 42 3.50 6.96 24.60
N LEU A 43 2.27 6.79 24.08
CA LEU A 43 1.66 7.64 23.08
C LEU A 43 0.17 7.83 23.40
N SER A 44 -0.32 9.07 23.25
CA SER A 44 -1.74 9.42 23.29
C SER A 44 -2.18 10.09 21.98
N VAL A 45 -3.38 9.77 21.51
CA VAL A 45 -4.01 10.45 20.37
C VAL A 45 -4.83 11.61 20.91
N LEU A 46 -4.45 12.84 20.57
CA LEU A 46 -5.13 14.05 21.05
C LEU A 46 -6.32 14.45 20.18
N SER A 47 -6.23 14.17 18.87
CA SER A 47 -7.26 14.47 17.87
C SER A 47 -7.05 13.59 16.64
N SER A 48 -7.92 13.72 15.63
CA SER A 48 -7.83 13.02 14.35
C SER A 48 -6.58 13.33 13.52
N ASN A 49 -5.75 14.29 13.95
CA ASN A 49 -4.54 14.69 13.23
C ASN A 49 -3.31 14.85 14.14
N THR A 50 -3.46 14.71 15.47
CA THR A 50 -2.38 15.05 16.41
C THR A 50 -2.16 13.94 17.44
N ILE A 51 -0.89 13.56 17.61
CA ILE A 51 -0.43 12.63 18.65
C ILE A 51 0.50 13.33 19.64
N ARG A 52 0.54 12.82 20.87
CA ARG A 52 1.52 13.18 21.90
C ARG A 52 2.33 11.93 22.26
N LEU A 53 3.64 12.02 22.07
CA LEU A 53 4.60 11.04 22.54
C LEU A 53 5.06 11.45 23.96
N HIS A 54 4.84 10.56 24.93
CA HIS A 54 5.27 10.73 26.31
C HIS A 54 6.76 10.38 26.44
N SER A 55 7.63 11.34 26.10
CA SER A 55 9.09 11.26 26.27
C SER A 55 9.57 12.08 27.48
N LYS A 56 10.72 11.71 28.05
CA LYS A 56 11.44 12.51 29.05
C LYS A 56 12.55 13.33 28.35
N PRO A 57 12.87 14.57 28.77
CA PRO A 57 12.27 15.31 29.89
C PRO A 57 10.89 15.91 29.59
N GLU A 58 10.58 16.16 28.32
CA GLU A 58 9.32 16.76 27.89
C GLU A 58 8.60 15.91 26.82
N PRO A 59 7.25 15.88 26.85
CA PRO A 59 6.45 15.22 25.83
C PRO A 59 6.55 15.96 24.50
N LYS A 60 6.54 15.21 23.39
CA LYS A 60 6.57 15.77 22.03
C LYS A 60 5.20 15.65 21.38
N ILE A 61 4.78 16.68 20.67
CA ILE A 61 3.52 16.71 19.92
C ILE A 61 3.84 16.71 18.43
N PHE A 62 3.13 15.87 17.68
CA PHE A 62 3.28 15.75 16.23
C PHE A 62 1.91 15.83 15.56
N THR A 63 1.83 16.54 14.43
CA THR A 63 0.63 16.70 13.61
C THR A 63 0.86 16.10 12.23
N PHE A 64 -0.15 15.41 11.72
CA PHE A 64 -0.16 14.67 10.45
C PHE A 64 -1.47 14.94 9.69
N ASP A 65 -1.64 14.41 8.48
CA ASP A 65 -2.89 14.54 7.73
C ASP A 65 -4.04 13.78 8.41
N TYR A 66 -3.74 12.63 9.01
CA TYR A 66 -4.71 11.85 9.77
C TYR A 66 -4.04 10.88 10.75
N VAL A 67 -4.71 10.65 11.88
CA VAL A 67 -4.31 9.71 12.93
C VAL A 67 -5.46 8.72 13.17
N ALA A 68 -5.24 7.47 12.77
CA ALA A 68 -6.07 6.32 13.13
C ALA A 68 -5.67 5.82 14.53
N ASN A 69 -6.58 5.91 15.48
CA ASN A 69 -6.42 5.39 16.84
C ASN A 69 -6.57 3.86 16.91
N MET A 70 -6.46 3.29 18.11
CA MET A 70 -6.49 1.85 18.33
C MET A 70 -7.86 1.22 18.02
N GLU A 71 -8.92 2.01 18.08
CA GLU A 71 -10.30 1.62 17.79
C GLU A 71 -10.64 1.72 16.29
N SER A 72 -9.73 2.28 15.48
CA SER A 72 -9.94 2.46 14.04
C SER A 72 -10.00 1.12 13.30
N THR A 73 -11.09 0.91 12.57
CA THR A 73 -11.33 -0.31 11.81
C THR A 73 -10.51 -0.33 10.51
N GLN A 74 -10.34 -1.51 9.92
CA GLN A 74 -9.71 -1.64 8.60
C GLN A 74 -10.47 -0.88 7.51
N GLU A 75 -11.79 -0.80 7.65
CA GLU A 75 -12.65 -0.09 6.72
C GLU A 75 -12.49 1.43 6.79
N SER A 76 -12.40 1.99 8.02
CA SER A 76 -12.16 3.42 8.18
C SER A 76 -10.78 3.81 7.63
N VAL A 77 -9.76 3.00 7.91
CA VAL A 77 -8.40 3.20 7.37
C VAL A 77 -8.40 3.16 5.84
N PHE A 78 -9.06 2.18 5.21
CA PHE A 78 -9.20 2.14 3.75
C PHE A 78 -9.90 3.39 3.21
N SER A 79 -11.01 3.80 3.84
CA SER A 79 -11.81 4.94 3.41
C SER A 79 -11.03 6.25 3.45
N SER A 80 -10.17 6.42 4.47
CA SER A 80 -9.37 7.64 4.66
C SER A 80 -8.10 7.67 3.80
N VAL A 81 -7.46 6.52 3.56
CA VAL A 81 -6.13 6.45 2.93
C VAL A 81 -6.20 6.13 1.45
N ALA A 82 -7.00 5.14 1.05
CA ALA A 82 -6.89 4.51 -0.27
C ALA A 82 -8.04 4.87 -1.22
N LYS A 83 -9.24 5.15 -0.69
CA LYS A 83 -10.44 5.38 -1.51
C LYS A 83 -10.23 6.43 -2.61
N ASN A 84 -9.74 7.61 -2.23
CA ASN A 84 -9.51 8.72 -3.18
C ASN A 84 -8.39 8.40 -4.18
N ILE A 85 -7.40 7.58 -3.78
CA ILE A 85 -6.32 7.14 -4.68
C ILE A 85 -6.87 6.19 -5.75
N VAL A 86 -7.74 5.25 -5.36
CA VAL A 86 -8.42 4.35 -6.31
C VAL A 86 -9.33 5.14 -7.26
N GLU A 87 -10.08 6.13 -6.76
CA GLU A 87 -10.89 7.02 -7.60
C GLU A 87 -10.03 7.84 -8.57
N SER A 88 -8.88 8.35 -8.12
CA SER A 88 -7.93 9.09 -8.96
C SER A 88 -7.32 8.19 -10.04
N CYS A 89 -7.00 6.94 -9.70
CA CYS A 89 -6.55 5.94 -10.66
C CYS A 89 -7.57 5.70 -11.78
N MET A 90 -8.86 5.61 -11.45
CA MET A 90 -9.92 5.48 -12.45
C MET A 90 -10.01 6.68 -13.41
N ASN A 91 -9.50 7.85 -12.98
CA ASN A 91 -9.44 9.05 -13.81
C ASN A 91 -8.14 9.15 -14.64
N GLY A 92 -7.20 8.23 -14.47
CA GLY A 92 -5.93 8.18 -15.21
C GLY A 92 -4.72 8.72 -14.45
N TYR A 93 -4.80 8.89 -13.12
CA TYR A 93 -3.68 9.35 -12.30
C TYR A 93 -2.98 8.19 -11.60
N ASN A 94 -1.65 8.22 -11.52
CA ASN A 94 -0.90 7.22 -10.75
C ASN A 94 -1.08 7.45 -9.25
N GLY A 95 -1.02 6.38 -8.47
CA GLY A 95 -1.14 6.43 -7.02
C GLY A 95 -0.24 5.40 -6.34
N THR A 96 0.36 5.79 -5.22
CA THR A 96 1.21 4.88 -4.44
C THR A 96 0.85 4.97 -2.96
N ILE A 97 0.69 3.82 -2.30
CA ILE A 97 0.42 3.71 -0.87
C ILE A 97 1.54 2.92 -0.22
N PHE A 98 2.17 3.53 0.78
CA PHE A 98 3.23 2.90 1.57
C PHE A 98 2.75 2.56 2.97
N ALA A 99 3.01 1.34 3.41
CA ALA A 99 3.02 1.00 4.83
C ALA A 99 4.46 1.01 5.35
N TYR A 100 4.73 1.88 6.33
CA TYR A 100 6.04 2.07 6.94
C TYR A 100 5.99 1.91 8.46
N GLY A 101 7.09 1.43 9.06
CA GLY A 101 7.25 1.25 10.50
C GLY A 101 8.13 0.05 10.86
N GLN A 102 8.43 -0.11 12.14
CA GLN A 102 9.23 -1.25 12.63
C GLN A 102 8.53 -2.59 12.41
N THR A 103 9.27 -3.70 12.48
CA THR A 103 8.68 -5.04 12.52
C THR A 103 7.72 -5.18 13.71
N GLY A 104 6.56 -5.79 13.46
CA GLY A 104 5.48 -5.90 14.44
C GLY A 104 4.64 -4.63 14.65
N SER A 105 4.86 -3.54 13.90
CA SER A 105 4.04 -2.32 14.00
C SER A 105 2.65 -2.44 13.35
N GLY A 106 2.42 -3.46 12.53
CA GLY A 106 1.13 -3.68 11.85
C GLY A 106 1.08 -3.26 10.37
N LYS A 107 2.23 -3.11 9.69
CA LYS A 107 2.30 -2.81 8.24
C LYS A 107 1.52 -3.82 7.39
N THR A 108 1.91 -5.09 7.46
CA THR A 108 1.24 -6.19 6.75
C THR A 108 -0.22 -6.33 7.18
N PHE A 109 -0.54 -6.17 8.46
CA PHE A 109 -1.93 -6.17 8.93
C PHE A 109 -2.75 -5.03 8.28
N THR A 110 -2.15 -3.85 8.10
CA THR A 110 -2.82 -2.72 7.44
C THR A 110 -3.04 -2.96 5.95
N MET A 111 -2.01 -3.43 5.25
CA MET A 111 -2.07 -3.65 3.81
C MET A 111 -2.91 -4.88 3.44
N MET A 112 -2.72 -5.98 4.14
CA MET A 112 -3.34 -7.28 3.84
C MET A 112 -4.52 -7.61 4.74
N GLY A 113 -4.35 -7.44 6.05
CA GLY A 113 -5.20 -8.02 7.07
C GLY A 113 -4.55 -9.24 7.75
N PRO A 114 -5.33 -10.03 8.50
CA PRO A 114 -4.84 -11.22 9.19
C PRO A 114 -4.27 -12.28 8.23
N SER A 115 -3.18 -12.91 8.65
CA SER A 115 -2.44 -13.92 7.88
C SER A 115 -3.21 -15.21 7.60
N ASP A 116 -4.22 -15.51 8.41
CA ASP A 116 -4.93 -16.80 8.46
C ASP A 116 -6.36 -16.72 7.95
N SER A 117 -6.78 -15.54 7.47
CA SER A 117 -8.08 -15.39 6.82
C SER A 117 -7.90 -15.55 5.31
N ASP A 118 -8.04 -16.77 4.80
CA ASP A 118 -8.19 -17.04 3.34
C ASP A 118 -9.55 -16.53 2.80
N ASN A 119 -10.27 -15.73 3.59
CA ASN A 119 -11.59 -15.22 3.26
C ASN A 119 -11.50 -13.81 2.71
N PHE A 120 -11.77 -13.68 1.41
CA PHE A 120 -11.86 -12.42 0.68
C PHE A 120 -12.81 -11.40 1.32
N THR A 121 -13.89 -11.86 1.97
CA THR A 121 -14.92 -10.99 2.57
C THR A 121 -14.68 -10.68 4.05
N HIS A 122 -13.54 -11.10 4.61
CA HIS A 122 -13.26 -10.94 6.03
C HIS A 122 -13.32 -9.47 6.46
N SER A 123 -13.94 -9.19 7.62
CA SER A 123 -14.11 -7.82 8.12
C SER A 123 -12.77 -7.14 8.41
N LEU A 124 -11.75 -7.92 8.79
CA LEU A 124 -10.41 -7.42 9.05
C LEU A 124 -9.50 -7.38 7.81
N ARG A 125 -10.01 -7.61 6.59
CA ARG A 125 -9.21 -7.48 5.36
C ARG A 125 -8.68 -6.04 5.22
N GLY A 126 -7.44 -5.92 4.78
CA GLY A 126 -6.69 -4.67 4.75
C GLY A 126 -6.98 -3.79 3.53
N VAL A 127 -6.09 -2.82 3.30
CA VAL A 127 -6.18 -1.83 2.22
C VAL A 127 -6.17 -2.49 0.84
N ILE A 128 -5.30 -3.47 0.59
CA ILE A 128 -5.14 -4.11 -0.72
C ILE A 128 -6.43 -4.80 -1.18
N PRO A 129 -6.99 -5.78 -0.43
CA PRO A 129 -8.21 -6.46 -0.88
C PRO A 129 -9.42 -5.52 -1.01
N ARG A 130 -9.54 -4.51 -0.13
CA ARG A 130 -10.60 -3.48 -0.25
C ARG A 130 -10.43 -2.61 -1.49
N SER A 131 -9.17 -2.32 -1.88
CA SER A 131 -8.87 -1.59 -3.12
C SER A 131 -9.32 -2.37 -4.35
N PHE A 132 -9.17 -3.70 -4.36
CA PHE A 132 -9.66 -4.53 -5.46
C PHE A 132 -11.18 -4.48 -5.58
N GLU A 133 -11.90 -4.73 -4.48
CA GLU A 133 -13.37 -4.66 -4.45
C GLU A 133 -13.87 -3.32 -4.97
N TYR A 134 -13.28 -2.23 -4.47
CA TYR A 134 -13.70 -0.89 -4.81
C TYR A 134 -13.33 -0.52 -6.25
N LEU A 135 -12.14 -0.90 -6.73
CA LEU A 135 -11.72 -0.66 -8.10
C LEU A 135 -12.67 -1.34 -9.10
N PHE A 136 -12.96 -2.62 -8.91
CA PHE A 136 -13.85 -3.35 -9.82
C PHE A 136 -15.30 -2.86 -9.71
N PHE A 137 -15.75 -2.43 -8.53
CA PHE A 137 -17.03 -1.73 -8.38
C PHE A 137 -17.08 -0.44 -9.21
N LEU A 138 -16.01 0.37 -9.19
CA LEU A 138 -15.94 1.59 -10.01
C LEU A 138 -15.90 1.28 -11.51
N ILE A 139 -15.15 0.25 -11.92
CA ILE A 139 -15.09 -0.19 -13.32
C ILE A 139 -16.48 -0.58 -13.83
N GLU A 140 -17.21 -1.40 -13.08
CA GLU A 140 -18.54 -1.84 -13.49
C GLU A 140 -19.51 -0.67 -13.57
N ARG A 141 -19.51 0.21 -12.56
CA ARG A 141 -20.31 1.44 -12.55
C ARG A 141 -20.02 2.34 -13.75
N GLU A 142 -18.77 2.46 -14.18
CA GLU A 142 -18.40 3.27 -15.34
C GLU A 142 -18.75 2.60 -16.68
N LYS A 143 -18.66 1.26 -16.76
CA LYS A 143 -19.17 0.50 -17.92
C LYS A 143 -20.68 0.64 -18.07
N GLU A 144 -21.44 0.53 -16.98
CA GLU A 144 -22.89 0.70 -16.99
C GLU A 144 -23.30 2.09 -17.49
N LYS A 145 -22.60 3.15 -17.05
CA LYS A 145 -22.88 4.53 -17.48
C LYS A 145 -22.52 4.78 -18.94
N ALA A 146 -21.39 4.27 -19.42
CA ALA A 146 -20.88 4.53 -20.76
C ALA A 146 -21.41 3.54 -21.81
N GLY A 147 -22.06 2.45 -21.39
CA GLY A 147 -22.44 1.34 -22.25
C GLY A 147 -21.23 0.77 -23.00
N ASN A 148 -21.38 0.58 -24.31
CA ASN A 148 -20.31 0.05 -25.17
C ASN A 148 -19.24 1.10 -25.56
N GLY A 149 -19.34 2.34 -25.06
CA GLY A 149 -18.43 3.43 -25.39
C GLY A 149 -17.10 3.40 -24.64
N LYS A 150 -17.00 2.62 -23.55
CA LYS A 150 -15.81 2.57 -22.69
C LYS A 150 -15.46 1.13 -22.30
N SER A 151 -14.20 0.75 -22.48
CA SER A 151 -13.65 -0.54 -22.08
C SER A 151 -12.47 -0.37 -21.12
N PHE A 152 -12.22 -1.41 -20.31
CA PHE A 152 -11.17 -1.41 -19.30
C PHE A 152 -10.37 -2.71 -19.39
N LEU A 153 -9.05 -2.60 -19.24
CA LEU A 153 -8.11 -3.70 -19.09
C LEU A 153 -7.36 -3.51 -17.78
N CYS A 154 -7.50 -4.45 -16.86
CA CYS A 154 -6.77 -4.45 -15.60
C CYS A 154 -5.68 -5.52 -15.66
N LYS A 155 -4.47 -5.16 -15.22
CA LYS A 155 -3.35 -6.08 -15.05
C LYS A 155 -2.79 -5.92 -13.64
N CYS A 156 -2.13 -6.94 -13.13
CA CYS A 156 -1.32 -6.80 -11.93
C CYS A 156 0.05 -7.47 -12.08
N SER A 157 0.98 -7.00 -11.27
CA SER A 157 2.25 -7.66 -11.01
C SER A 157 2.51 -7.64 -9.50
N PHE A 158 3.27 -8.61 -9.01
CA PHE A 158 3.60 -8.68 -7.60
C PHE A 158 5.05 -9.08 -7.42
N ILE A 159 5.84 -8.17 -6.83
CA ILE A 159 7.27 -8.36 -6.66
C ILE A 159 7.70 -8.24 -5.21
N GLU A 160 8.78 -8.93 -4.88
CA GLU A 160 9.52 -8.79 -3.63
C GLU A 160 10.90 -8.20 -3.90
N ILE A 161 11.28 -7.16 -3.15
CA ILE A 161 12.63 -6.60 -3.17
C ILE A 161 13.33 -7.05 -1.89
N TYR A 162 14.38 -7.84 -2.04
CA TYR A 162 15.19 -8.34 -0.93
C TYR A 162 16.67 -8.24 -1.30
N ASN A 163 17.46 -7.60 -0.43
CA ASN A 163 18.90 -7.44 -0.62
C ASN A 163 19.27 -6.87 -2.01
N GLU A 164 18.57 -5.81 -2.43
CA GLU A 164 18.73 -5.15 -3.74
C GLU A 164 18.47 -6.05 -4.96
N GLN A 165 17.87 -7.22 -4.75
CA GLN A 165 17.40 -8.11 -5.82
C GLN A 165 15.88 -8.11 -5.87
N ILE A 166 15.34 -8.12 -7.09
CA ILE A 166 13.91 -8.15 -7.34
C ILE A 166 13.51 -9.58 -7.65
N PHE A 167 12.44 -10.08 -7.04
CA PHE A 167 11.91 -11.42 -7.26
C PHE A 167 10.44 -11.31 -7.65
N ASP A 168 10.04 -12.08 -8.66
CA ASP A 168 8.64 -12.22 -8.99
C ASP A 168 7.95 -13.09 -7.94
N LEU A 169 6.84 -12.62 -7.38
CA LEU A 169 6.00 -13.42 -6.49
C LEU A 169 4.94 -14.20 -7.25
N LEU A 170 4.68 -13.88 -8.51
CA LEU A 170 3.74 -14.62 -9.38
C LEU A 170 4.43 -15.77 -10.12
N ASP A 171 5.75 -15.72 -10.28
CA ASP A 171 6.56 -16.82 -10.81
C ASP A 171 7.63 -17.27 -9.80
N SER A 172 7.38 -18.41 -9.15
CA SER A 172 8.30 -18.98 -8.17
C SER A 172 9.60 -19.53 -8.77
N ALA A 173 9.68 -19.71 -10.09
CA ALA A 173 10.89 -20.11 -10.79
C ALA A 173 11.79 -18.91 -11.17
N SER A 174 11.31 -17.68 -10.94
CA SER A 174 12.01 -16.46 -11.30
C SER A 174 13.38 -16.34 -10.63
N THR A 175 14.42 -16.19 -11.45
CA THR A 175 15.76 -15.84 -11.00
C THR A 175 15.94 -14.33 -11.13
N GLY A 176 15.99 -13.61 -10.00
CA GLY A 176 16.42 -12.21 -9.88
C GLY A 176 16.14 -11.29 -11.08
N LEU A 177 15.05 -10.53 -11.05
CA LEU A 177 14.66 -9.61 -12.11
C LEU A 177 15.49 -8.32 -12.11
N LEU A 178 15.52 -7.66 -13.28
CA LEU A 178 16.27 -6.43 -13.51
C LEU A 178 15.32 -5.24 -13.68
N LEU A 179 15.74 -4.09 -13.14
CA LEU A 179 15.05 -2.83 -13.34
C LEU A 179 15.53 -2.18 -14.64
N ARG A 180 14.59 -1.72 -15.46
CA ARG A 180 14.84 -1.03 -16.73
C ARG A 180 14.04 0.25 -16.83
N GLU A 181 14.45 1.14 -17.71
CA GLU A 181 13.77 2.40 -17.99
C GLU A 181 13.27 2.42 -19.43
N HIS A 182 12.03 2.85 -19.62
CA HIS A 182 11.42 3.02 -20.93
C HIS A 182 10.85 4.43 -21.06
N ILE A 183 11.17 5.11 -22.17
CA ILE A 183 10.84 6.52 -22.42
C ILE A 183 9.37 6.87 -22.16
N LYS A 184 8.43 5.95 -22.46
CA LYS A 184 6.99 6.17 -22.28
C LYS A 184 6.40 5.55 -21.01
N LYS A 185 7.05 4.54 -20.44
CA LYS A 185 6.50 3.77 -19.30
C LYS A 185 7.20 4.12 -17.98
N GLY A 186 8.26 4.91 -18.04
CA GLY A 186 9.14 5.15 -16.91
C GLY A 186 9.92 3.87 -16.55
N VAL A 187 10.22 3.75 -15.27
CA VAL A 187 10.92 2.62 -14.69
C VAL A 187 9.99 1.41 -14.59
N PHE A 188 10.44 0.25 -15.06
CA PHE A 188 9.70 -1.02 -15.00
C PHE A 188 10.63 -2.19 -14.69
N VAL A 189 10.05 -3.30 -14.22
CA VAL A 189 10.79 -4.54 -13.95
C VAL A 189 10.73 -5.43 -15.18
N ASP A 190 11.89 -5.67 -15.79
CA ASP A 190 12.01 -6.52 -16.97
C ASP A 190 11.84 -8.00 -16.61
N GLY A 191 10.94 -8.68 -17.32
CA GLY A 191 10.62 -10.07 -17.09
C GLY A 191 9.63 -10.33 -15.94
N ALA A 192 9.09 -9.29 -15.30
CA ALA A 192 8.00 -9.47 -14.33
C ALA A 192 6.72 -9.94 -15.05
N VAL A 193 6.06 -10.95 -14.47
CA VAL A 193 4.78 -11.46 -14.95
C VAL A 193 3.70 -10.41 -14.72
N GLU A 194 2.97 -10.08 -15.79
CA GLU A 194 1.74 -9.30 -15.73
C GLU A 194 0.55 -10.23 -15.94
N GLN A 195 -0.30 -10.37 -14.93
CA GLN A 195 -1.53 -11.15 -15.02
C GLN A 195 -2.73 -10.23 -15.29
N VAL A 196 -3.53 -10.56 -16.30
CA VAL A 196 -4.79 -9.87 -16.58
C VAL A 196 -5.81 -10.25 -15.51
N LEU A 197 -6.53 -9.25 -15.00
CA LEU A 197 -7.54 -9.40 -13.96
C LEU A 197 -8.92 -9.10 -14.52
N SER A 198 -9.84 -10.07 -14.37
CA SER A 198 -11.25 -9.94 -14.79
C SER A 198 -12.20 -9.59 -13.64
N SER A 199 -11.77 -9.81 -12.38
CA SER A 199 -12.59 -9.53 -11.20
C SER A 199 -11.75 -9.28 -9.95
N ALA A 200 -12.37 -8.70 -8.91
CA ALA A 200 -11.72 -8.52 -7.61
C ALA A 200 -11.37 -9.85 -6.93
N ALA A 201 -12.18 -10.90 -7.17
CA ALA A 201 -11.92 -12.23 -6.65
C ALA A 201 -10.66 -12.85 -7.29
N GLU A 202 -10.48 -12.70 -8.60
CA GLU A 202 -9.26 -13.14 -9.29
C GLU A 202 -8.03 -12.36 -8.78
N ALA A 203 -8.15 -11.04 -8.64
CA ALA A 203 -7.08 -10.21 -8.07
C ALA A 203 -6.65 -10.69 -6.68
N TYR A 204 -7.61 -11.07 -5.84
CA TYR A 204 -7.35 -11.62 -4.52
C TYR A 204 -6.68 -13.00 -4.58
N GLN A 205 -7.08 -13.88 -5.51
CA GLN A 205 -6.40 -15.17 -5.69
C GLN A 205 -4.93 -15.00 -6.06
N VAL A 206 -4.63 -14.07 -6.98
CA VAL A 206 -3.25 -13.73 -7.37
C VAL A 206 -2.45 -13.19 -6.19
N LEU A 207 -3.06 -12.30 -5.41
CA LEU A 207 -2.48 -11.75 -4.18
C LEU A 207 -2.13 -12.86 -3.18
N THR A 208 -3.09 -13.75 -2.87
CA THR A 208 -2.90 -14.86 -1.93
C THR A 208 -1.82 -15.84 -2.41
N MET A 209 -1.79 -16.14 -3.71
CA MET A 209 -0.75 -16.97 -4.31
C MET A 209 0.64 -16.35 -4.13
N GLY A 210 0.80 -15.07 -4.49
CA GLY A 210 2.09 -14.39 -4.35
C GLY A 210 2.54 -14.25 -2.89
N TRP A 211 1.60 -14.05 -1.96
CA TRP A 211 1.92 -14.05 -0.53
C TRP A 211 2.38 -15.41 -0.02
N ARG A 212 1.75 -16.49 -0.49
CA ARG A 212 2.19 -17.85 -0.17
C ARG A 212 3.60 -18.09 -0.71
N ASN A 213 3.89 -17.68 -1.94
CA ASN A 213 5.23 -17.78 -2.53
C ASN A 213 6.26 -17.00 -1.70
N ARG A 214 5.92 -15.79 -1.24
CA ARG A 214 6.76 -14.99 -0.33
C ARG A 214 7.06 -15.72 0.98
N ARG A 215 6.06 -16.36 1.60
CA ARG A 215 6.25 -17.15 2.84
C ARG A 215 7.18 -18.35 2.62
N VAL A 216 7.00 -19.07 1.51
CA VAL A 216 7.85 -20.23 1.16
C VAL A 216 9.29 -19.79 0.85
N ALA A 217 9.47 -18.66 0.17
CA ALA A 217 10.79 -18.07 -0.07
C ALA A 217 11.46 -17.69 1.25
N SER A 218 10.68 -17.21 2.23
CA SER A 218 11.18 -16.86 3.55
C SER A 218 11.76 -18.05 4.30
N THR A 219 11.07 -19.19 4.29
CA THR A 219 11.52 -20.42 4.96
C THR A 219 12.67 -21.11 4.22
N SER A 220 12.66 -21.09 2.89
CA SER A 220 13.59 -21.89 2.07
C SER A 220 14.93 -21.19 1.83
N MET A 221 14.94 -19.85 1.80
CA MET A 221 16.13 -19.04 1.48
C MET A 221 16.60 -18.16 2.64
N ASN A 222 16.06 -18.37 3.86
CA ASN A 222 16.28 -17.47 5.03
C ASN A 222 15.99 -15.99 4.72
N ARG A 223 15.04 -15.72 3.82
CA ARG A 223 14.56 -14.36 3.60
C ARG A 223 13.62 -14.01 4.74
N GLU A 224 13.97 -13.04 5.55
CA GLU A 224 13.04 -12.59 6.58
C GLU A 224 12.04 -11.61 5.91
N SER A 225 10.74 -11.86 6.01
CA SER A 225 9.72 -10.97 5.46
C SER A 225 9.75 -9.57 6.09
N SER A 226 10.29 -9.47 7.31
CA SER A 226 10.64 -8.21 7.98
C SER A 226 11.75 -7.43 7.27
N ARG A 227 12.56 -8.08 6.43
CA ARG A 227 13.72 -7.49 5.72
C ARG A 227 13.51 -7.37 4.21
N SER A 228 12.34 -7.73 3.70
CA SER A 228 12.00 -7.55 2.29
C SER A 228 10.82 -6.58 2.13
N HIS A 229 10.81 -5.88 1.01
CA HIS A 229 9.68 -5.03 0.61
C HIS A 229 8.81 -5.84 -0.35
N ALA A 230 7.49 -5.70 -0.25
CA ALA A 230 6.56 -6.26 -1.21
C ALA A 230 5.79 -5.14 -1.91
N VAL A 231 5.70 -5.23 -3.23
CA VAL A 231 5.06 -4.23 -4.09
C VAL A 231 4.05 -4.94 -4.98
N PHE A 232 2.77 -4.72 -4.69
CA PHE A 232 1.68 -5.17 -5.56
C PHE A 232 1.25 -3.99 -6.42
N THR A 233 1.40 -4.12 -7.74
CA THR A 233 1.04 -3.07 -8.68
C THR A 233 -0.20 -3.49 -9.46
N ILE A 234 -1.15 -2.57 -9.57
CA ILE A 234 -2.32 -2.71 -10.45
C ILE A 234 -2.18 -1.68 -11.56
N THR A 235 -2.26 -2.12 -12.81
CA THR A 235 -2.32 -1.26 -13.98
C THR A 235 -3.76 -1.24 -14.49
N VAL A 236 -4.34 -0.05 -14.61
CA VAL A 236 -5.67 0.15 -15.19
C VAL A 236 -5.52 0.90 -16.50
N GLU A 237 -5.87 0.23 -17.59
CA GLU A 237 -5.98 0.85 -18.92
C GLU A 237 -7.46 1.03 -19.24
N SER A 238 -7.86 2.24 -19.61
CA SER A 238 -9.22 2.55 -20.06
C SER A 238 -9.17 3.07 -21.50
N MET A 239 -10.12 2.63 -22.30
CA MET A 239 -10.28 3.06 -23.68
C MET A 239 -11.70 3.58 -23.86
N GLU A 240 -11.82 4.84 -24.28
CA GLU A 240 -13.10 5.49 -24.53
C GLU A 240 -13.18 5.90 -26.01
N LYS A 241 -14.23 5.45 -26.70
CA LYS A 241 -14.46 5.75 -28.11
C LYS A 241 -15.54 6.81 -28.25
N ASN A 242 -15.12 8.04 -28.53
CA ASN A 242 -16.03 9.15 -28.81
C ASN A 242 -15.93 9.52 -30.29
N ASN A 243 -16.98 9.18 -31.04
CA ASN A 243 -17.07 9.32 -32.50
C ASN A 243 -15.94 8.55 -33.21
N GLU A 244 -14.86 9.26 -33.59
CA GLU A 244 -13.69 8.74 -34.30
C GLU A 244 -12.39 8.83 -33.48
N ILE A 245 -12.42 9.49 -32.32
CA ILE A 245 -11.25 9.65 -31.44
C ILE A 245 -11.30 8.56 -30.37
N VAL A 246 -10.24 7.76 -30.31
CA VAL A 246 -10.02 6.77 -29.25
C VAL A 246 -9.12 7.39 -28.20
N ASN A 247 -9.67 7.67 -27.03
CA ASN A 247 -8.90 8.14 -25.89
C ASN A 247 -8.46 6.94 -25.06
N ILE A 248 -7.15 6.73 -24.93
CA ILE A 248 -6.58 5.70 -24.08
C ILE A 248 -5.94 6.39 -22.88
N ARG A 249 -6.30 5.96 -21.68
CA ARG A 249 -5.67 6.37 -20.43
C ARG A 249 -5.11 5.16 -19.72
N SER A 250 -3.92 5.28 -19.16
CA SER A 250 -3.30 4.25 -18.35
C SER A 250 -2.86 4.86 -17.02
N SER A 251 -3.11 4.14 -15.94
CA SER A 251 -2.75 4.52 -14.58
C SER A 251 -2.30 3.32 -13.78
N LEU A 252 -1.52 3.58 -12.74
CA LEU A 252 -0.91 2.57 -11.88
C LEU A 252 -1.27 2.83 -10.42
N ILE A 253 -1.61 1.77 -9.68
CA ILE A 253 -1.70 1.79 -8.22
C ILE A 253 -0.61 0.88 -7.66
N ASN A 254 0.34 1.46 -6.93
CA ASN A 254 1.36 0.71 -6.21
C ASN A 254 0.97 0.58 -4.74
N LEU A 255 0.82 -0.66 -4.28
CA LEU A 255 0.46 -0.99 -2.90
C LEU A 255 1.66 -1.66 -2.23
N VAL A 256 2.34 -0.92 -1.36
CA VAL A 256 3.68 -1.26 -0.87
C VAL A 256 3.67 -1.59 0.62
N ASP A 257 4.15 -2.78 0.97
CA ASP A 257 4.49 -3.19 2.34
C ASP A 257 6.01 -3.18 2.50
N LEU A 258 6.54 -2.18 3.20
CA LEU A 258 7.99 -2.00 3.34
C LEU A 258 8.58 -2.96 4.37
N ALA A 259 9.89 -3.20 4.27
CA ALA A 259 10.66 -3.82 5.34
C ALA A 259 10.57 -3.01 6.66
N GLY A 260 10.87 -3.67 7.77
CA GLY A 260 11.01 -3.05 9.08
C GLY A 260 12.04 -1.93 9.09
N SER A 261 11.70 -0.82 9.74
CA SER A 261 12.57 0.36 9.84
C SER A 261 13.60 0.28 10.97
N GLU A 262 13.64 -0.82 11.74
CA GLU A 262 14.61 -1.03 12.80
C GLU A 262 16.06 -1.10 12.29
N ARG A 263 17.02 -0.67 13.11
CA ARG A 263 18.45 -0.70 12.76
C ARG A 263 18.98 -2.12 12.94
N GLN A 264 19.69 -2.66 11.93
CA GLN A 264 20.35 -3.97 11.99
C GLN A 264 21.39 -4.13 13.13
N LYS A 265 21.79 -3.05 13.81
CA LYS A 265 22.68 -3.14 14.97
C LYS A 265 21.98 -3.65 16.24
N ASP A 266 20.66 -3.57 16.28
CA ASP A 266 19.85 -3.94 17.45
C ASP A 266 19.38 -5.42 17.39
N THR A 267 19.69 -6.13 16.30
CA THR A 267 19.46 -7.58 16.17
C THR A 267 20.72 -8.34 16.53
N HIS A 268 20.69 -9.08 17.65
CA HIS A 268 21.74 -10.00 18.12
C HIS A 268 21.94 -11.20 17.17
N THR A 269 22.38 -10.97 15.94
CA THR A 269 22.92 -12.01 15.06
C THR A 269 24.43 -11.91 15.10
N GLU A 270 25.02 -12.58 16.11
CA GLU A 270 26.46 -12.82 16.17
C GLU A 270 26.90 -13.70 15.00
N GLY A 271 27.92 -13.23 14.28
CA GLY A 271 28.86 -14.07 13.54
C GLY A 271 28.33 -14.78 12.28
N LEU A 272 28.23 -14.07 11.15
CA LEU A 272 28.69 -14.49 9.80
C LEU A 272 28.11 -13.56 8.71
N ARG A 273 28.80 -12.44 8.46
CA ARG A 273 28.84 -11.59 7.23
C ARG A 273 28.96 -10.10 7.57
N LEU A 274 30.06 -9.74 8.25
CA LEU A 274 30.57 -8.37 8.25
C LEU A 274 31.21 -8.07 6.89
N LYS A 275 30.38 -7.84 5.86
CA LYS A 275 30.80 -7.23 4.59
C LYS A 275 29.69 -6.50 3.82
N VAL A 276 28.65 -6.05 4.52
CA VAL A 276 27.71 -5.05 3.98
C VAL A 276 27.66 -3.90 4.98
N THR A 277 28.62 -2.98 4.89
CA THR A 277 28.65 -1.79 5.76
C THR A 277 28.28 -0.55 4.97
N LYS A 278 27.25 0.13 5.51
CA LYS A 278 26.91 1.55 5.36
C LYS A 278 26.19 2.01 4.08
N PHE A 279 24.94 1.60 3.83
CA PHE A 279 23.99 2.52 3.17
C PHE A 279 22.57 2.35 3.72
N PRO A 280 21.90 3.43 4.19
CA PRO A 280 20.49 3.37 4.57
C PRO A 280 19.64 3.13 3.31
N ASN A 281 18.73 2.15 3.37
CA ASN A 281 17.60 1.90 2.48
C ASN A 281 17.69 2.52 1.06
N HIS A 282 18.58 2.02 0.21
CA HIS A 282 18.66 2.43 -1.21
C HIS A 282 17.50 1.92 -2.09
N SER A 283 16.63 1.07 -1.55
CA SER A 283 15.39 0.61 -2.19
C SER A 283 14.28 1.66 -2.25
N ILE A 284 14.36 2.75 -1.45
CA ILE A 284 13.33 3.82 -1.43
C ILE A 284 13.32 4.64 -2.75
N PRO A 285 14.47 5.04 -3.32
CA PRO A 285 14.51 5.63 -4.66
C PRO A 285 13.79 4.78 -5.72
N VAL A 286 13.94 3.45 -5.70
CA VAL A 286 13.27 2.52 -6.64
C VAL A 286 11.74 2.54 -6.49
N LEU A 287 11.24 2.83 -5.29
CA LEU A 287 9.83 2.90 -4.97
C LEU A 287 9.21 4.29 -5.21
N CYS A 288 10.04 5.33 -5.33
CA CYS A 288 9.62 6.72 -5.44
C CYS A 288 9.73 7.31 -6.86
N VAL A 289 10.03 6.51 -7.88
CA VAL A 289 9.95 6.99 -9.28
C VAL A 289 8.55 6.69 -9.81
N SER A 290 7.67 7.69 -9.77
CA SER A 290 6.39 7.74 -10.47
C SER A 290 6.15 9.15 -10.95
#